data_AF-A0A9E0SIG8-F1
#
_entry.id   AF-A0A9E0SIG8-F1
#
_cell.length_a   1.000
_cell.length_b   1.000
_cell.length_c   1.000
_cell.angle_alpha   90.00
_cell.angle_beta   90.00
_cell.angle_gamma   90.00
#
_symmetry.space_group_name_H-M   'P 1'
#
loop_
_entity.id
_entity.type
_entity.pdbx_description
1 polymer ?
#
loop_
_entity_poly.entity_id
_entity_poly.type
_entity_poly.pdbx_seq_one_letter_code
_entity_poly.pdbx_strand_id
1 'polypeptide(L)'
;MLIIIGYIVVMASVFGGFAMAGGHLAALLQPIELLMIGGAAAGAFFVGNNSKAIKATLKSIPTLFKGSRYTKGLYMELMTLLFELLSKVRKEGLMSIEGDIEAPEESPIFSKYPGILADHHIVEFMTDYLRLMVSGNMDA
;
A
#
# COMPACT_ATOMS: atom_id res chain seq x y z
N MET A 1 6.51 -0.06 10.81
CA MET A 1 7.33 -0.78 11.82
C MET A 1 6.88 -0.58 13.28
N LEU A 2 6.06 0.43 13.63
CA LEU A 2 5.58 0.62 15.02
C LEU A 2 4.39 -0.27 15.43
N ILE A 3 3.71 -0.92 14.48
CA ILE A 3 2.49 -1.69 14.74
C ILE A 3 2.75 -2.87 15.69
N ILE A 4 3.82 -3.63 15.47
CA ILE A 4 4.17 -4.79 16.31
C ILE A 4 4.50 -4.34 17.73
N ILE A 5 5.28 -3.27 17.86
CA ILE A 5 5.62 -2.67 19.16
C ILE A 5 4.35 -2.20 19.86
N GLY A 6 3.44 -1.54 19.14
CA GLY A 6 2.14 -1.11 19.66
C GLY A 6 1.31 -2.27 20.19
N TYR A 7 1.21 -3.37 19.45
CA TYR A 7 0.51 -4.57 19.94
C TYR A 7 1.15 -5.15 21.19
N ILE A 8 2.49 -5.23 21.25
CA ILE A 8 3.19 -5.70 22.45
C ILE A 8 2.88 -4.80 23.65
N VAL A 9 2.92 -3.48 23.48
CA VAL A 9 2.60 -2.53 24.55
C VAL A 9 1.16 -2.70 25.02
N VAL A 10 0.19 -2.79 24.10
CA VAL A 10 -1.23 -3.01 24.45
C VAL A 10 -1.42 -4.31 25.24
N MET A 11 -0.87 -5.41 24.75
CA MET A 11 -0.99 -6.72 25.40
C MET A 11 -0.33 -6.69 26.78
N ALA A 12 0.87 -6.13 26.89
CA ALA A 12 1.60 -6.02 28.16
C ALA A 12 0.86 -5.13 29.16
N SER A 13 0.28 -4.01 28.74
CA SER A 13 -0.49 -3.13 29.63
C SER A 13 -1.79 -3.78 30.11
N VAL A 14 -2.55 -4.42 29.21
CA VAL A 14 -3.84 -5.04 29.56
C VAL A 14 -3.65 -6.28 30.44
N PHE A 15 -2.84 -7.24 29.99
CA PHE A 15 -2.64 -8.49 30.74
C PHE A 15 -1.72 -8.30 31.93
N GLY A 16 -0.65 -7.50 31.79
CA GLY A 16 0.26 -7.20 32.89
C GLY A 16 -0.41 -6.40 33.99
N GLY A 17 -1.20 -5.38 33.66
CA GLY A 17 -1.98 -4.61 34.64
C GLY A 17 -2.97 -5.49 35.42
N PHE A 18 -3.69 -6.37 34.72
CA PHE A 18 -4.65 -7.28 35.35
C PHE A 18 -3.98 -8.35 36.23
N ALA A 19 -2.85 -8.90 35.78
CA ALA A 19 -2.07 -9.86 36.56
C ALA A 19 -1.45 -9.21 37.82
N MET A 20 -0.94 -7.98 37.72
CA MET A 20 -0.42 -7.23 38.87
C MET A 20 -1.49 -6.91 39.90
N ALA A 21 -2.75 -6.72 39.47
CA ALA A 21 -3.90 -6.57 40.36
C ALA A 21 -4.34 -7.89 41.03
N GLY A 22 -3.65 -9.01 40.80
CA GLY A 22 -3.97 -10.33 41.35
C GLY A 22 -5.04 -11.10 40.57
N GLY A 23 -5.42 -10.63 39.38
CA GLY A 23 -6.43 -11.27 38.55
C GLY A 23 -5.93 -12.54 37.86
N HIS A 24 -6.78 -13.58 37.83
CA HIS A 24 -6.51 -14.80 37.04
C HIS A 24 -6.76 -14.55 35.56
N LEU A 25 -5.72 -14.55 34.74
CA LEU A 25 -5.80 -14.23 33.30
C LEU A 25 -6.83 -15.08 32.53
N ALA A 26 -7.07 -16.33 32.96
CA ALA A 26 -8.08 -17.20 32.38
C ALA A 26 -9.52 -16.65 32.53
N ALA A 27 -9.79 -15.83 33.55
CA ALA A 27 -11.09 -15.21 33.78
C ALA A 27 -11.41 -14.10 32.75
N LEU A 28 -10.41 -13.57 32.05
CA LEU A 28 -10.60 -12.58 30.97
C LEU A 28 -11.12 -13.21 29.67
N LEU A 29 -10.92 -14.52 29.47
CA LEU A 29 -11.35 -15.23 28.27
C LEU A 29 -12.74 -15.83 28.48
N GLN A 30 -13.76 -14.98 28.49
CA GLN A 30 -15.16 -15.39 28.54
C GLN A 30 -15.79 -15.37 27.14
N PRO A 31 -16.22 -16.52 26.60
CA PRO A 31 -16.81 -16.58 25.26
C PRO A 31 -18.07 -15.72 25.12
N ILE A 32 -18.86 -15.60 26.19
CA ILE A 32 -20.10 -14.83 26.20
C ILE A 32 -19.83 -13.33 26.13
N GLU A 33 -18.83 -12.84 26.89
CA GLU A 33 -18.44 -11.42 26.83
C GLU A 33 -17.88 -11.05 25.46
N LEU A 34 -17.12 -11.96 24.83
CA LEU A 34 -16.61 -11.76 23.47
C LEU A 34 -17.76 -11.64 22.46
N LEU A 35 -18.83 -12.44 22.61
CA LEU A 35 -20.03 -12.33 21.78
C LEU A 35 -20.79 -11.03 22.03
N MET A 36 -20.98 -10.64 23.30
CA MET A 36 -21.71 -9.42 23.64
C MET A 36 -20.97 -8.17 23.16
N ILE A 37 -19.69 -8.02 23.52
CA ILE A 37 -18.88 -6.85 23.17
C ILE A 37 -18.53 -6.85 21.68
N GLY A 38 -18.05 -7.98 21.17
CA GLY A 38 -17.68 -8.12 19.76
C GLY A 38 -18.90 -8.03 18.82
N GLY A 39 -20.01 -8.66 19.20
CA GLY A 39 -21.28 -8.58 18.47
C GLY A 39 -21.87 -7.17 18.48
N ALA A 40 -21.84 -6.47 19.61
CA ALA A 40 -22.27 -5.07 19.69
C ALA A 40 -21.38 -4.15 18.85
N ALA A 41 -20.06 -4.33 18.89
CA ALA A 41 -19.12 -3.56 18.08
C ALA A 41 -19.33 -3.79 16.57
N ALA A 42 -19.52 -5.05 16.15
CA ALA A 42 -19.84 -5.40 14.78
C ALA A 42 -21.19 -4.80 14.35
N GLY A 43 -22.23 -4.93 15.18
CA GLY A 43 -23.55 -4.35 14.92
C GLY A 43 -23.50 -2.83 14.78
N ALA A 44 -22.80 -2.15 15.69
CA ALA A 44 -22.58 -0.70 15.62
C ALA A 44 -21.82 -0.29 14.34
N PHE A 45 -20.83 -1.08 13.91
CA PHE A 45 -20.14 -0.86 12.65
C PHE A 45 -21.09 -0.95 11.44
N PHE A 46 -22.00 -1.94 11.40
CA PHE A 46 -22.98 -2.06 10.32
C PHE A 46 -24.00 -0.92 10.33
N VAL A 47 -24.48 -0.51 11.51
CA VAL A 47 -25.44 0.61 11.64
C VAL A 47 -24.80 1.95 11.27
N GLY A 48 -23.54 2.17 11.63
CA GLY A 48 -22.84 3.43 11.42
C GLY A 48 -22.23 3.63 10.03
N ASN A 49 -22.26 2.63 9.15
CA ASN A 49 -21.58 2.69 7.85
C ASN A 49 -22.51 2.34 6.68
N ASN A 50 -22.25 2.95 5.52
CA ASN A 50 -22.94 2.57 4.29
C ASN A 50 -22.34 1.29 3.68
N SER A 51 -23.07 0.68 2.75
CA SER A 51 -22.69 -0.57 2.09
C SER A 51 -21.35 -0.49 1.33
N LYS A 52 -20.97 0.70 0.83
CA LYS A 52 -19.68 0.93 0.17
C LYS A 52 -18.52 0.90 1.17
N ALA A 53 -18.65 1.59 2.31
CA ALA A 53 -17.66 1.62 3.37
C ALA A 53 -17.44 0.23 3.97
N ILE A 54 -18.52 -0.51 4.25
CA ILE A 54 -18.45 -1.88 4.76
C ILE A 54 -17.63 -2.78 3.81
N LYS A 55 -17.95 -2.77 2.51
CA LYS A 55 -17.24 -3.57 1.51
C LYS A 55 -15.77 -3.17 1.38
N ALA A 56 -15.47 -1.87 1.42
CA ALA A 56 -14.11 -1.36 1.36
C ALA A 56 -13.28 -1.82 2.57
N THR A 57 -13.83 -1.70 3.79
CA THR A 57 -13.17 -2.15 5.02
C THR A 57 -12.87 -3.64 4.97
N LEU A 58 -13.85 -4.48 4.61
CA LEU A 58 -13.66 -5.94 4.52
C LEU A 58 -12.60 -6.32 3.47
N LYS A 59 -12.57 -5.63 2.32
CA LYS A 59 -11.54 -5.85 1.28
C LYS A 59 -10.14 -5.46 1.74
N SER A 60 -10.03 -4.50 2.65
CA SER A 60 -8.74 -4.00 3.17
C SER A 60 -8.18 -4.81 4.33
N ILE A 61 -8.99 -5.59 5.08
CA ILE A 61 -8.51 -6.41 6.21
C ILE A 61 -7.31 -7.31 5.83
N PRO A 62 -7.34 -8.07 4.71
CA PRO A 62 -6.19 -8.90 4.32
C PRO A 62 -4.93 -8.09 4.01
N THR A 63 -5.07 -6.82 3.61
CA THR A 63 -3.91 -5.95 3.32
C THR A 63 -3.19 -5.49 4.57
N LEU A 64 -3.86 -5.48 5.74
CA LEU A 64 -3.24 -5.13 7.03
C LEU A 64 -2.17 -6.15 7.46
N PHE A 65 -2.32 -7.39 7.03
CA PHE A 65 -1.35 -8.47 7.31
C PHE A 65 -0.23 -8.53 6.27
N LYS A 66 -0.36 -7.83 5.13
CA LYS A 66 0.70 -7.73 4.12
C LYS A 66 1.63 -6.58 4.51
N GLY A 67 2.94 -6.81 4.39
CA GLY A 67 3.94 -5.76 4.57
C GLY A 67 3.70 -4.60 3.60
N SER A 68 4.19 -3.39 3.95
CA SER A 68 4.13 -2.24 3.06
C SER A 68 4.71 -2.59 1.70
N ARG A 69 3.92 -2.40 0.63
CA ARG A 69 4.39 -2.50 -0.76
C ARG A 69 5.46 -1.44 -1.04
N TYR A 70 5.34 -0.27 -0.41
CA TYR A 70 6.30 0.81 -0.51
C TYR A 70 7.47 0.54 0.42
N THR A 71 8.57 0.09 -0.17
CA THR A 71 9.85 -0.13 0.50
C THR A 71 10.89 0.84 -0.04
N LYS A 72 11.97 1.06 0.71
CA LYS A 72 13.11 1.84 0.22
C LYS A 72 13.63 1.31 -1.13
N GLY A 73 13.65 -0.01 -1.32
CA GLY A 73 14.05 -0.64 -2.57
C GLY A 73 13.17 -0.20 -3.74
N LEU A 74 11.84 -0.30 -3.60
CA LEU A 74 10.90 0.14 -4.63
C LEU A 74 11.05 1.63 -4.98
N TYR A 75 11.28 2.49 -3.98
CA TYR A 75 11.55 3.91 -4.24
C TYR A 75 12.85 4.13 -5.01
N MET A 76 13.91 3.38 -4.69
CA MET A 76 15.17 3.47 -5.43
C MET A 76 15.02 2.98 -6.87
N GLU A 77 14.29 1.88 -7.10
CA GLU A 77 13.96 1.39 -8.44
C GLU A 77 13.20 2.46 -9.24
N LEU A 78 12.15 3.06 -8.66
CA LEU A 78 11.36 4.12 -9.32
C LEU A 78 12.23 5.33 -9.69
N MET A 79 13.06 5.82 -8.77
CA MET A 79 13.92 6.98 -9.01
C MET A 79 14.99 6.68 -10.08
N THR A 80 15.52 5.46 -10.11
CA THR A 80 16.54 5.07 -11.08
C THR A 80 15.92 4.89 -12.48
N LEU A 81 14.72 4.31 -12.57
CA LEU A 81 13.94 4.24 -13.80
C LEU A 81 13.67 5.63 -14.39
N LEU A 82 13.18 6.56 -13.57
CA LEU A 82 12.95 7.95 -13.99
C LEU A 82 14.25 8.62 -14.43
N PHE A 83 15.34 8.40 -13.72
CA PHE A 83 16.65 8.94 -14.10
C PHE A 83 17.12 8.40 -15.46
N GLU A 84 16.98 7.11 -15.74
CA GLU A 84 17.34 6.52 -17.03
C GLU A 84 16.49 7.09 -18.16
N LEU A 85 15.16 7.15 -17.99
CA LEU A 85 14.23 7.71 -18.99
C LEU A 85 14.55 9.17 -19.29
N LEU A 86 14.65 10.02 -18.27
CA LEU A 86 14.93 11.45 -18.45
C LEU A 86 16.35 11.70 -18.97
N SER A 87 17.32 10.87 -18.60
CA SER A 87 18.68 10.95 -19.16
C SER A 87 18.72 10.59 -20.64
N LYS A 88 17.93 9.59 -21.07
CA LYS A 88 17.77 9.24 -22.48
C LYS A 88 17.11 10.39 -23.26
N VAL A 89 16.01 10.94 -22.73
CA VAL A 89 15.36 12.15 -23.27
C VAL A 89 16.35 13.31 -23.45
N ARG A 90 17.19 13.56 -22.45
CA ARG A 90 18.19 14.64 -22.51
C ARG A 90 19.26 14.42 -23.57
N LYS A 91 19.66 13.18 -23.83
CA LYS A 91 20.75 12.82 -24.77
C LYS A 91 20.27 12.64 -26.21
N GLU A 92 19.12 12.01 -26.38
CA GLU A 92 18.61 11.51 -27.66
C GLU A 92 17.32 12.21 -28.10
N GLY A 93 16.74 13.08 -27.24
CA GLY A 93 15.51 13.83 -27.50
C GLY A 93 14.25 13.13 -26.98
N LEU A 94 13.14 13.87 -26.88
CA LEU A 94 11.87 13.37 -26.33
C LEU A 94 11.30 12.16 -27.09
N MET A 95 11.43 12.13 -28.42
CA MET A 95 10.94 11.01 -29.24
C MET A 95 11.67 9.69 -28.97
N SER A 96 12.86 9.73 -28.37
CA SER A 96 13.66 8.52 -28.11
C SER A 96 13.02 7.54 -27.13
N ILE A 97 12.09 8.01 -26.28
CA ILE A 97 11.39 7.20 -25.27
C ILE A 97 9.98 6.77 -25.70
N GLU A 98 9.52 7.14 -26.90
CA GLU A 98 8.15 6.83 -27.37
C GLU A 98 7.84 5.33 -27.32
N GLY A 99 8.74 4.50 -27.86
CA GLY A 99 8.59 3.04 -27.77
C GLY A 99 8.65 2.50 -26.34
N ASP A 100 9.41 3.15 -25.46
CA ASP A 100 9.54 2.74 -24.06
C ASP A 100 8.26 3.02 -23.26
N ILE A 101 7.52 4.08 -23.59
CA ILE A 101 6.29 4.50 -22.88
C ILE A 101 5.02 3.92 -23.51
N GLU A 102 5.02 3.62 -24.81
CA GLU A 102 3.90 2.96 -25.47
C GLU A 102 3.80 1.48 -25.07
N ALA A 103 4.94 0.79 -25.03
CA ALA A 103 5.03 -0.62 -24.65
C ALA A 103 6.06 -0.82 -23.52
N PRO A 104 5.76 -0.40 -22.27
CA PRO A 104 6.69 -0.52 -21.15
C PRO A 104 7.07 -1.97 -20.83
N GLU A 105 6.22 -2.95 -21.14
CA GLU A 105 6.54 -4.37 -20.95
C GLU A 105 7.60 -4.89 -21.93
N GLU A 106 7.73 -4.28 -23.11
CA GLU A 106 8.71 -4.63 -24.13
C GLU A 106 9.98 -3.76 -24.04
N SER A 107 9.94 -2.70 -23.21
CA SER A 107 11.05 -1.78 -23.06
C SER A 107 12.25 -2.42 -22.35
N PRO A 108 13.46 -2.33 -22.93
CA PRO A 108 14.70 -2.74 -22.25
C PRO A 108 15.00 -1.93 -21.00
N ILE A 109 14.49 -0.69 -20.89
CA ILE A 109 14.69 0.17 -19.71
C ILE A 109 13.79 -0.32 -18.58
N PHE A 110 12.49 -0.47 -18.82
CA PHE A 110 11.54 -0.93 -17.81
C PHE A 110 11.80 -2.38 -17.37
N SER A 111 12.28 -3.24 -18.27
CA SER A 111 12.63 -4.63 -17.96
C SER A 111 13.68 -4.77 -16.84
N LYS A 112 14.49 -3.74 -16.59
CA LYS A 112 15.46 -3.70 -15.47
C LYS A 112 14.78 -3.50 -14.10
N TYR A 113 13.51 -3.06 -14.09
CA TYR A 113 12.76 -2.65 -12.91
C TYR A 113 11.46 -3.46 -12.75
N PRO A 114 11.54 -4.79 -12.57
CA PRO A 114 10.37 -5.67 -12.50
C PRO A 114 9.44 -5.33 -11.32
N GLY A 115 9.98 -4.77 -10.23
CA GLY A 115 9.17 -4.31 -9.09
C GLY A 115 8.22 -3.17 -9.43
N ILE A 116 8.62 -2.30 -10.36
CA ILE A 116 7.79 -1.20 -10.88
C ILE A 116 6.83 -1.73 -11.96
N LEU A 117 7.31 -2.55 -12.89
CA LEU A 117 6.47 -3.16 -13.94
C LEU A 117 5.31 -3.98 -13.38
N ALA A 118 5.48 -4.61 -12.22
CA ALA A 118 4.41 -5.36 -11.56
C ALA A 118 3.25 -4.47 -11.07
N ASP A 119 3.45 -3.15 -10.95
CA ASP A 119 2.44 -2.18 -10.51
C ASP A 119 1.95 -1.33 -11.69
N HIS A 120 0.94 -1.85 -12.39
CA HIS A 120 0.31 -1.17 -13.53
C HIS A 120 -0.16 0.26 -13.22
N HIS A 121 -0.60 0.56 -11.99
CA HIS A 121 -1.02 1.93 -11.67
C HIS A 121 0.15 2.91 -11.68
N ILE A 122 1.33 2.49 -11.20
CA ILE A 122 2.54 3.33 -11.21
C ILE A 122 3.04 3.53 -12.63
N VAL A 123 3.08 2.43 -13.41
CA VAL A 123 3.50 2.47 -14.81
C VAL A 123 2.59 3.37 -15.62
N GLU A 124 1.27 3.13 -15.60
CA GLU A 124 0.26 3.90 -16.33
C GLU A 124 0.33 5.39 -15.97
N PHE A 125 0.37 5.71 -14.68
CA PHE A 125 0.50 7.09 -14.20
C PHE A 125 1.73 7.78 -14.78
N MET A 126 2.89 7.14 -14.75
CA MET A 126 4.12 7.72 -15.25
C MET A 126 4.16 7.82 -16.78
N THR A 127 3.77 6.75 -17.48
CA THR A 127 3.78 6.70 -18.94
C THR A 127 2.79 7.70 -19.54
N ASP A 128 1.63 7.91 -18.93
CA ASP A 128 0.64 8.87 -19.43
C ASP A 128 1.17 10.31 -19.42
N TYR A 129 1.85 10.73 -18.35
CA TYR A 129 2.48 12.05 -18.33
C TYR A 129 3.60 12.16 -19.36
N LEU A 130 4.42 11.11 -19.52
CA LEU A 130 5.46 11.11 -20.55
C LEU A 130 4.88 11.12 -21.96
N ARG A 131 3.74 10.44 -22.21
CA ARG A 131 3.01 10.49 -23.49
C ARG A 131 2.52 11.89 -23.79
N LEU A 132 2.00 12.61 -22.79
CA LEU A 132 1.60 14.01 -22.95
C LEU A 132 2.79 14.90 -23.32
N MET A 133 3.97 14.65 -22.73
CA MET A 133 5.19 15.38 -23.07
C MET A 133 5.71 15.06 -24.48
N VAL A 134 5.61 13.79 -24.92
CA VAL A 134 6.04 13.34 -26.25
C VAL A 134 5.08 13.80 -27.36
N SER A 135 3.76 13.73 -27.11
CA SER A 135 2.71 14.13 -28.07
C SER A 135 2.61 15.64 -28.30
N GLY A 136 3.43 16.45 -27.63
CA GLY A 136 3.63 17.86 -27.98
C GLY A 136 2.50 18.78 -27.58
N ASN A 137 1.51 18.34 -26.79
CA ASN A 137 0.40 19.19 -26.34
C ASN A 137 0.77 20.14 -25.18
N MET A 138 2.04 20.52 -25.09
CA MET A 138 2.47 21.69 -24.34
C MET A 138 2.28 22.91 -25.24
N ASP A 139 1.01 23.29 -25.46
CA ASP A 139 0.67 24.61 -25.98
C ASP A 139 1.20 25.65 -24.98
N ALA A 140 2.27 26.34 -25.39
CA ALA A 140 2.79 27.55 -24.75
C ALA A 140 2.73 28.70 -25.76
#